data_AF-A0A9W6XBI2-F1
#
_entry.id   AF-A0A9W6XBI2-F1
#
_cell.length_a   1.000
_cell.length_b   1.000
_cell.length_c   1.000
_cell.angle_alpha   90.00
_cell.angle_beta   90.00
_cell.angle_gamma   90.00
#
_symmetry.space_group_name_H-M   'P 1'
#
loop_
_entity.id
_entity.type
_entity.pdbx_description
1 polymer ?
#
loop_
_entity_poly.entity_id
_entity_poly.type
_entity_poly.pdbx_seq_one_letter_code
_entity_poly.pdbx_strand_id
1 'polypeptide(L)'
;MVVVDSDTFALNLNLENVQVALNNQPSYTASATLLTRFKMFEIAKKSRQPIAHKVSSLSASNQVTRNDGITRIFRADLIERCLDKVAALQKKETATGRQNLAEQQAVLEIIGVGVYSTNTIRTMKNWHQAMKSVRLVDKAISWVDTITFTLTMSKVFQVEPNPECFKAEVNPASH
;
A
#
# COMPACT_ATOMS: atom_id res chain seq x y z
N MET A 1 18.73 2.74 20.58
CA MET A 1 19.39 1.97 19.52
C MET A 1 18.28 1.50 18.58
N VAL A 2 18.17 2.10 17.40
CA VAL A 2 17.16 1.71 16.41
C VAL A 2 17.67 0.43 15.78
N VAL A 3 16.96 -0.68 15.97
CA VAL A 3 17.20 -1.90 15.20
C VAL A 3 16.88 -1.55 13.75
N VAL A 4 17.94 -1.25 12.99
CA VAL A 4 17.86 -1.09 11.54
C VAL A 4 17.56 -2.48 11.02
N ASP A 5 16.35 -2.68 10.48
CA ASP A 5 15.95 -3.93 9.84
C ASP A 5 16.89 -4.18 8.66
N SER A 6 17.86 -5.08 8.87
CA SER A 6 18.90 -5.45 7.92
C SER A 6 18.32 -5.89 6.56
N ASP A 7 17.09 -6.39 6.54
CA ASP A 7 16.39 -6.83 5.33
C ASP A 7 15.87 -5.67 4.46
N THR A 8 15.45 -4.56 5.08
CA THR A 8 14.92 -3.39 4.33
C THR A 8 16.00 -2.57 3.65
N PHE A 9 17.21 -2.51 4.25
CA PHE A 9 18.37 -1.86 3.66
C PHE A 9 18.97 -2.70 2.53
N ALA A 10 19.02 -4.03 2.69
CA ALA A 10 19.55 -4.94 1.66
C ALA A 10 18.71 -4.94 0.36
N LEU A 11 17.42 -4.59 0.43
CA LEU A 11 16.50 -4.60 -0.70
C LEU A 11 16.23 -3.19 -1.29
N ASN A 12 16.89 -2.13 -0.79
CA ASN A 12 16.64 -0.74 -1.19
C ASN A 12 15.14 -0.36 -1.18
N LEU A 13 14.38 -0.87 -0.20
CA LEU A 13 12.93 -0.61 -0.10
C LEU A 13 12.69 0.70 0.65
N ASN A 14 12.27 1.72 -0.09
CA ASN A 14 11.93 3.04 0.43
C ASN A 14 10.56 3.52 -0.08
N LEU A 15 10.11 4.68 0.39
CA LEU A 15 8.79 5.20 0.05
C LEU A 15 8.63 5.56 -1.44
N GLU A 16 9.72 5.76 -2.19
CA GLU A 16 9.64 5.92 -3.65
C GLU A 16 9.19 4.63 -4.31
N ASN A 17 9.66 3.46 -3.85
CA ASN A 17 9.19 2.17 -4.38
C ASN A 17 7.70 1.98 -4.15
N VAL A 18 7.18 2.43 -3.00
CA VAL A 18 5.73 2.43 -2.73
C VAL A 18 5.00 3.33 -3.70
N GLN A 19 5.51 4.54 -3.95
CA GLN A 19 4.89 5.48 -4.86
C GLN A 19 4.87 4.95 -6.31
N VAL A 20 5.94 4.29 -6.75
CA VAL A 20 6.00 3.62 -8.06
C VAL A 20 5.01 2.44 -8.13
N ALA A 21 4.94 1.60 -7.10
CA ALA A 21 4.03 0.46 -7.08
C ALA A 21 2.55 0.88 -7.07
N LEU A 22 2.23 2.02 -6.46
CA LEU A 22 0.89 2.58 -6.47
C LEU A 22 0.50 3.21 -7.82
N ASN A 23 1.48 3.70 -8.60
CA ASN A 23 1.21 4.46 -9.82
C ASN A 23 1.39 3.66 -11.13
N ASN A 24 2.37 2.76 -11.23
CA ASN A 24 2.94 2.34 -12.53
C ASN A 24 3.22 0.83 -12.70
N GLN A 25 2.66 -0.08 -11.91
CA GLN A 25 2.93 -1.52 -12.08
C GLN A 25 1.84 -2.25 -12.89
N PRO A 26 2.20 -3.08 -13.89
CA PRO A 26 1.26 -3.72 -14.81
C PRO A 26 0.56 -4.97 -14.26
N SER A 27 0.97 -5.53 -13.11
CA SER A 27 0.32 -6.71 -12.51
C SER A 27 0.11 -6.59 -11.00
N TYR A 28 -1.04 -7.09 -10.54
CA TYR A 28 -1.39 -7.15 -9.11
C TYR A 28 -0.34 -7.89 -8.28
N THR A 29 0.16 -9.03 -8.78
CA THR A 29 1.11 -9.89 -8.06
C THR A 29 2.43 -9.18 -7.76
N ALA A 30 2.96 -8.42 -8.73
CA ALA A 30 4.20 -7.65 -8.54
C ALA A 30 4.02 -6.55 -7.49
N SER A 31 2.91 -5.80 -7.56
CA SER A 31 2.59 -4.75 -6.60
C SER A 31 2.34 -5.31 -5.20
N ALA A 32 1.56 -6.39 -5.07
CA ALA A 32 1.28 -7.03 -3.79
C ALA A 32 2.56 -7.56 -3.12
N THR A 33 3.43 -8.21 -3.90
CA THR A 33 4.72 -8.74 -3.41
C THR A 33 5.65 -7.62 -2.93
N LEU A 34 5.65 -6.47 -3.59
CA LEU A 34 6.46 -5.33 -3.17
C LEU A 34 5.89 -4.67 -1.90
N LEU A 35 4.58 -4.39 -1.88
CA LEU A 35 3.94 -3.68 -0.78
C LEU A 35 3.96 -4.47 0.53
N THR A 36 3.84 -5.80 0.47
CA THR A 36 3.90 -6.70 1.63
C THR A 36 5.26 -6.73 2.33
N ARG A 37 6.34 -6.36 1.64
CA ARG A 37 7.70 -6.30 2.21
C ARG A 37 7.93 -5.09 3.12
N PHE A 38 7.07 -4.07 3.05
CA PHE A 38 7.19 -2.89 3.91
C PHE A 38 6.75 -3.20 5.33
N LYS A 39 7.60 -2.86 6.30
CA LYS A 39 7.29 -2.97 7.72
C LYS A 39 6.65 -1.69 8.25
N MET A 40 5.72 -1.85 9.18
CA MET A 40 5.15 -0.73 9.91
C MET A 40 6.17 -0.17 10.91
N PHE A 41 6.12 1.13 11.11
CA PHE A 41 6.94 1.83 12.09
C PHE A 41 6.43 1.54 13.50
N GLU A 42 7.20 0.76 14.27
CA GLU A 42 6.93 0.54 15.69
C GLU A 42 7.58 1.63 16.54
N ILE A 43 6.76 2.47 17.16
CA ILE A 43 7.23 3.46 18.12
C ILE A 43 7.22 2.81 19.51
N ALA A 44 8.40 2.54 20.07
CA ALA A 44 8.56 1.93 21.39
C ALA A 44 8.04 2.80 22.56
N LYS A 45 7.72 4.07 22.31
CA LYS A 45 7.12 5.01 23.28
C LYS A 45 5.96 5.74 22.61
N LYS A 46 4.90 6.11 23.35
CA LYS A 46 3.84 6.98 22.83
C LYS A 46 4.49 8.20 22.15
N SER A 47 4.40 8.29 20.82
CA SER A 47 4.93 9.45 20.10
C SER A 47 4.18 10.69 20.59
N ARG A 48 4.91 11.79 20.78
CA ARG A 48 4.29 13.08 21.04
C ARG A 48 3.43 13.47 19.82
N GLN A 49 2.43 14.31 20.04
CA GLN A 49 1.48 14.67 18.98
C GLN A 49 2.20 15.27 17.76
N PRO A 50 1.80 14.94 16.53
CA PRO A 50 2.29 15.61 15.34
C PRO A 50 1.98 17.11 15.39
N ILE A 51 2.90 17.92 14.89
CA ILE A 51 2.75 19.37 14.79
C ILE A 51 2.77 19.75 13.30
N ALA A 52 1.73 20.44 12.84
CA ALA A 52 1.67 20.94 11.48
C ALA A 52 2.28 22.35 11.41
N HIS A 53 3.22 22.54 10.50
CA HIS A 53 3.89 23.81 10.23
C HIS A 53 3.67 24.21 8.77
N LYS A 54 3.86 25.50 8.46
CA LYS A 54 4.00 25.93 7.06
C LYS A 54 5.42 25.62 6.60
N VAL A 55 5.60 25.26 5.33
CA VAL A 55 6.93 25.07 4.73
C VAL A 55 7.80 26.31 4.94
N SER A 56 7.23 27.50 4.78
CA SER A 56 7.93 28.78 4.98
C SER A 56 8.33 29.09 6.43
N SER A 57 7.81 28.33 7.39
CA SER A 57 8.14 28.48 8.82
C SER A 57 9.20 27.50 9.31
N LEU A 58 9.71 26.62 8.43
CA LEU A 58 10.80 25.71 8.77
C LEU A 58 12.12 26.49 8.91
N SER A 59 12.82 26.27 10.02
CA SER A 59 14.21 26.71 10.15
C SER A 59 15.11 25.88 9.23
N ALA A 60 16.26 26.43 8.84
CA ALA A 60 17.22 25.76 7.96
C ALA A 60 17.72 24.39 8.48
N SER A 61 17.58 24.10 9.78
CA SER A 61 17.93 22.80 10.37
C SER A 61 16.82 21.74 10.22
N ASN A 62 15.59 22.13 9.94
CA ASN A 62 14.44 21.24 9.85
C ASN A 62 14.13 20.95 8.39
N GLN A 63 15.01 20.18 7.75
CA GLN A 63 14.78 19.74 6.38
C GLN A 63 13.69 18.67 6.34
N VAL A 64 12.82 18.74 5.34
CA VAL A 64 11.81 17.73 5.08
C VAL A 64 12.51 16.42 4.72
N THR A 65 12.19 15.35 5.45
CA THR A 65 12.68 14.00 5.18
C THR A 65 12.29 13.59 3.77
N ARG A 66 13.30 13.27 2.95
CA ARG A 66 13.10 12.77 1.59
C ARG A 66 12.54 11.36 1.61
N ASN A 67 11.82 10.99 0.54
CA ASN A 67 11.13 9.70 0.44
C ASN A 67 12.10 8.51 0.36
N ASP A 68 13.30 8.71 -0.17
CA ASP A 68 14.40 7.74 -0.24
C ASP A 68 14.89 7.28 1.13
N GLY A 69 14.88 8.18 2.13
CA GLY A 69 15.27 7.90 3.51
C GLY A 69 14.19 7.23 4.36
N ILE A 70 13.00 6.97 3.80
CA ILE A 70 11.85 6.43 4.54
C ILE A 70 11.68 4.95 4.23
N THR A 71 12.08 4.10 5.17
CA THR A 71 12.04 2.63 5.04
C THR A 71 10.86 1.99 5.77
N ARG A 72 10.11 2.76 6.57
CA ARG A 72 9.01 2.25 7.40
C ARG A 72 7.74 3.09 7.24
N ILE A 73 6.59 2.41 7.22
CA ILE A 73 5.29 3.05 7.04
C ILE A 73 4.66 3.38 8.39
N PHE A 74 4.17 4.61 8.56
CA PHE A 74 3.46 4.98 9.79
C PHE A 74 2.17 4.18 9.96
N ARG A 75 1.80 3.96 11.22
CA ARG A 75 0.51 3.35 11.55
C ARG A 75 -0.64 4.25 11.11
N ALA A 76 -1.79 3.63 10.78
CA ALA A 76 -2.97 4.36 10.31
C ALA A 76 -3.45 5.44 11.31
N ASP A 77 -3.40 5.16 12.62
CA ASP A 77 -3.79 6.11 13.67
C ASP A 77 -2.92 7.37 13.69
N LEU A 78 -1.61 7.22 13.43
CA LEU A 78 -0.68 8.34 13.35
C LEU A 78 -0.91 9.15 12.07
N ILE A 79 -1.17 8.48 10.96
CA ILE A 79 -1.47 9.11 9.67
C ILE A 79 -2.73 9.97 9.77
N GLU A 80 -3.80 9.46 10.39
CA GLU A 80 -5.04 10.21 10.59
C GLU A 80 -4.81 11.47 11.42
N ARG A 81 -4.13 11.34 12.56
CA ARG A 81 -3.77 12.51 13.40
C ARG A 81 -2.94 13.54 12.65
N CYS A 82 -2.02 13.10 11.80
CA CYS A 82 -1.24 13.99 10.94
C CYS A 82 -2.14 14.78 9.98
N LEU A 83 -3.08 14.12 9.32
CA LEU A 83 -4.03 14.76 8.40
C LEU A 83 -4.97 15.72 9.14
N ASP A 84 -5.45 15.36 10.32
CA ASP A 84 -6.28 16.23 11.16
C ASP A 84 -5.55 17.53 11.55
N LYS A 85 -4.24 17.43 11.85
CA LYS A 85 -3.42 18.60 12.17
C LYS A 85 -3.22 19.52 10.97
N VAL A 86 -3.06 18.97 9.78
CA VAL A 86 -3.00 19.75 8.53
C VAL A 86 -4.34 20.45 8.28
N ALA A 87 -5.46 19.74 8.40
CA ALA A 87 -6.78 20.32 8.24
C ALA A 87 -7.06 21.42 9.27
N ALA A 88 -6.65 21.23 10.52
CA ALA A 88 -6.76 22.24 11.57
C ALA A 88 -5.92 23.49 11.26
N LEU A 89 -4.70 23.31 10.74
CA LEU A 89 -3.85 24.42 10.30
C LEU A 89 -4.48 25.18 9.14
N GLN A 90 -4.99 24.48 8.12
CA GLN A 90 -5.67 25.09 6.98
C GLN A 90 -6.88 25.91 7.42
N LYS A 91 -7.73 25.32 8.27
CA LYS A 91 -8.91 26.00 8.83
C LYS A 91 -8.52 27.27 9.60
N LYS A 92 -7.44 27.22 10.39
CA LYS A 92 -6.93 28.39 11.13
C LYS A 92 -6.49 29.51 10.19
N GLU A 93 -5.80 29.18 9.10
CA GLU A 93 -5.32 30.17 8.13
C GLU A 93 -6.48 30.82 7.36
N THR A 94 -7.44 30.02 6.89
CA THR A 94 -8.66 30.52 6.24
C THR A 94 -9.47 31.41 7.19
N ALA A 95 -9.60 31.03 8.47
CA ALA A 95 -10.31 31.82 9.47
C ALA A 95 -9.59 33.14 9.82
N THR A 96 -8.27 33.20 9.64
CA THR A 96 -7.47 34.42 9.90
C THR A 96 -7.44 35.35 8.68
N GLY A 97 -8.20 35.04 7.61
CA GLY A 97 -8.22 35.81 6.37
C GLY A 97 -6.91 35.73 5.57
N ARG A 98 -6.00 34.83 5.94
CA ARG A 98 -4.77 34.55 5.19
C ARG A 98 -5.10 33.59 4.05
N GLN A 99 -4.33 33.70 2.96
CA GLN A 99 -4.49 32.88 1.76
C GLN A 99 -4.65 31.39 2.11
N ASN A 100 -5.58 30.70 1.42
CA ASN A 100 -5.80 29.27 1.61
C ASN A 100 -4.46 28.52 1.46
N LEU A 101 -4.02 27.88 2.54
CA LEU A 101 -2.78 27.12 2.55
C LEU A 101 -3.00 25.83 1.74
N ALA A 102 -2.37 25.74 0.57
CA ALA A 102 -2.37 24.50 -0.19
C ALA A 102 -1.76 23.38 0.67
N GLU A 103 -2.28 22.16 0.60
CA GLU A 103 -1.76 21.03 1.39
C GLU A 103 -0.25 20.81 1.18
N GLN A 104 0.25 21.13 -0.01
CA GLN A 104 1.68 21.06 -0.38
C GLN A 104 2.55 22.07 0.37
N GLN A 105 1.96 23.10 0.96
CA GLN A 105 2.64 24.14 1.75
C GLN A 105 2.61 23.84 3.25
N ALA A 106 2.03 22.70 3.66
CA ALA A 106 2.08 22.20 5.03
C ALA A 106 3.12 21.09 5.16
N VAL A 107 3.76 21.03 6.32
CA VAL A 107 4.67 19.96 6.73
C VAL A 107 4.30 19.50 8.13
N LEU A 108 4.66 18.27 8.45
CA LEU A 108 4.32 17.62 9.70
C LEU A 108 5.58 17.22 10.44
N GLU A 109 5.82 17.88 11.56
CA GLU A 109 6.88 17.50 12.49
C GLU A 109 6.35 16.43 13.45
N ILE A 110 7.05 15.30 13.49
CA ILE A 110 6.85 14.24 14.47
C ILE A 110 8.06 14.25 15.38
N ILE A 111 7.86 14.72 16.62
CA ILE A 111 8.95 14.92 17.58
C ILE A 111 9.70 13.61 17.83
N GLY A 112 11.01 13.65 17.64
CA GLY A 112 11.90 12.48 17.80
C GLY A 112 11.91 11.52 16.62
N VAL A 113 11.23 11.86 15.51
CA VAL A 113 11.21 11.07 14.28
C VAL A 113 11.69 11.91 13.09
N GLY A 114 11.08 13.07 12.84
CA GLY A 114 11.48 13.95 11.73
C GLY A 114 10.34 14.82 11.20
N VAL A 115 10.62 15.55 10.11
CA VAL A 115 9.65 16.42 9.43
C VAL A 115 9.25 15.80 8.10
N TYR A 116 7.95 15.68 7.84
CA TYR A 116 7.41 14.99 6.68
C TYR A 116 6.51 15.90 5.85
N SER A 117 6.56 15.75 4.53
CA SER A 117 5.61 16.43 3.65
C SER A 117 4.21 15.81 3.76
N THR A 118 3.17 16.58 3.45
CA THR A 118 1.81 16.03 3.32
C THR A 118 1.71 14.94 2.25
N ASN A 119 2.46 15.07 1.16
CA ASN A 119 2.49 14.06 0.09
C ASN A 119 3.05 12.72 0.62
N THR A 120 4.12 12.76 1.39
CA THR A 120 4.72 11.60 2.05
C THR A 120 3.70 10.86 2.93
N ILE A 121 2.94 11.60 3.75
CA ILE A 121 1.89 11.03 4.61
C ILE A 121 0.75 10.45 3.78
N ARG A 122 0.39 11.08 2.67
CA ARG A 122 -0.62 10.55 1.72
C ARG A 122 -0.16 9.26 1.05
N THR A 123 1.10 9.17 0.63
CA THR A 123 1.67 7.92 0.08
C THR A 123 1.57 6.78 1.10
N MET A 124 1.87 7.04 2.37
CA MET A 124 1.69 6.06 3.45
C MET A 124 0.22 5.69 3.66
N LYS A 125 -0.72 6.64 3.56
CA LYS A 125 -2.17 6.36 3.61
C LYS A 125 -2.60 5.45 2.46
N ASN A 126 -2.13 5.73 1.25
CA ASN A 126 -2.45 4.94 0.06
C ASN A 126 -1.86 3.53 0.17
N TRP A 127 -0.68 3.37 0.78
CA TRP A 127 -0.13 2.05 1.11
C TRP A 127 -1.08 1.25 2.00
N HIS A 128 -1.65 1.84 3.06
CA HIS A 128 -2.64 1.15 3.92
C HIS A 128 -3.88 0.74 3.15
N GLN A 129 -4.37 1.59 2.23
CA GLN A 129 -5.51 1.25 1.38
C GLN A 129 -5.17 0.10 0.44
N ALA A 130 -4.01 0.15 -0.23
CA ALA A 130 -3.55 -0.92 -1.09
C ALA A 130 -3.40 -2.24 -0.33
N MET A 131 -2.85 -2.22 0.88
CA MET A 131 -2.69 -3.41 1.71
C MET A 131 -4.04 -4.02 2.13
N LYS A 132 -5.08 -3.19 2.37
CA LYS A 132 -6.45 -3.69 2.59
C LYS A 132 -6.97 -4.42 1.35
N SER A 133 -6.77 -3.85 0.16
CA SER A 133 -7.18 -4.49 -1.10
C SER A 133 -6.42 -5.80 -1.36
N VAL A 134 -5.11 -5.83 -1.10
CA VAL A 134 -4.29 -7.04 -1.21
C VAL A 134 -4.87 -8.16 -0.35
N ARG A 135 -5.15 -7.88 0.94
CA ARG A 135 -5.74 -8.86 1.87
C ARG A 135 -7.11 -9.37 1.43
N LEU A 136 -7.94 -8.52 0.81
CA LEU A 136 -9.25 -8.94 0.30
C LEU A 136 -9.12 -9.90 -0.87
N VAL A 137 -8.18 -9.63 -1.79
CA VAL A 137 -7.89 -10.52 -2.92
C VAL A 137 -7.31 -11.83 -2.44
N ASP A 138 -6.34 -11.83 -1.51
CA ASP A 138 -5.79 -13.05 -0.93
C ASP A 138 -6.88 -13.91 -0.28
N LYS A 139 -7.80 -13.27 0.45
CA LYS A 139 -8.95 -13.96 1.05
C LYS A 139 -9.89 -14.54 0.01
N ALA A 140 -10.12 -13.84 -1.11
CA ALA A 140 -10.96 -14.32 -2.19
C ALA A 140 -10.33 -15.54 -2.89
N ILE A 141 -9.01 -15.50 -3.15
CA ILE A 141 -8.27 -16.64 -3.72
C ILE A 141 -8.38 -17.84 -2.78
N SER A 142 -8.09 -17.66 -1.49
CA SER A 142 -8.23 -18.72 -0.51
C SER A 142 -9.65 -19.27 -0.41
N TRP A 143 -10.67 -18.43 -0.56
CA TRP A 143 -12.07 -18.88 -0.56
C TRP A 143 -12.40 -19.69 -1.83
N VAL A 144 -11.93 -19.29 -3.00
CA VAL A 144 -12.12 -20.06 -4.25
C VAL A 144 -11.50 -21.45 -4.11
N ASP A 145 -10.31 -21.56 -3.53
CA ASP A 145 -9.65 -22.86 -3.31
C ASP A 145 -10.45 -23.78 -2.36
N THR A 146 -11.24 -23.21 -1.44
CA THR A 146 -12.13 -24.00 -0.58
C THR A 146 -13.40 -24.49 -1.27
N ILE A 147 -13.76 -23.88 -2.41
CA ILE A 147 -14.93 -24.34 -3.18
C ILE A 147 -14.49 -25.53 -4.02
N THR A 148 -14.85 -26.72 -3.56
CA THR A 148 -14.88 -27.87 -4.44
C THR A 148 -16.13 -27.76 -5.31
N PHE A 149 -15.98 -27.43 -6.60
CA PHE A 149 -17.06 -27.57 -7.57
C PHE A 149 -17.29 -29.05 -7.90
N THR A 150 -17.78 -29.83 -6.94
CA THR A 150 -18.34 -31.15 -7.23
C THR A 150 -19.73 -30.95 -7.80
N LEU A 151 -19.82 -30.74 -9.12
CA LEU A 151 -21.06 -30.97 -9.85
C LEU A 151 -21.30 -32.48 -9.86
N THR A 152 -22.00 -32.99 -8.85
CA THR A 152 -22.58 -34.33 -8.90
C THR A 152 -23.60 -34.35 -10.02
N MET A 153 -23.16 -34.75 -11.21
CA MET A 153 -24.03 -34.97 -12.35
C MET A 153 -24.92 -36.18 -12.03
N SER A 154 -26.22 -35.94 -11.88
CA SER A 154 -27.18 -37.03 -11.63
C SER A 154 -27.02 -38.12 -12.69
N LYS A 155 -27.08 -39.38 -12.28
CA LYS A 155 -26.93 -40.54 -13.18
C LYS A 155 -27.85 -40.49 -14.39
N VAL A 156 -28.99 -39.81 -14.29
CA VAL A 156 -29.97 -39.63 -15.38
C VAL A 156 -29.43 -38.75 -16.53
N PHE A 157 -28.46 -37.87 -16.24
CA PHE A 157 -27.79 -37.04 -17.23
C PHE A 157 -26.39 -37.57 -17.61
N GLN A 158 -25.96 -38.70 -17.03
CA GLN A 158 -24.72 -39.36 -17.43
C GLN A 158 -24.98 -40.08 -18.75
N VAL A 159 -24.44 -39.53 -19.83
CA VAL A 159 -24.44 -40.19 -21.14
C VAL A 159 -23.28 -41.18 -21.15
N GLU A 160 -23.53 -42.45 -21.47
CA GLU A 160 -22.44 -43.39 -21.67
C GLU A 160 -21.54 -42.91 -22.81
N PRO A 161 -20.21 -42.94 -22.66
CA PRO A 161 -19.31 -42.53 -23.72
C PRO A 161 -19.59 -43.38 -24.98
N ASN A 162 -20.05 -42.74 -26.05
CA ASN A 162 -20.26 -43.44 -27.32
C ASN A 162 -18.88 -43.86 -27.86
N PRO A 163 -18.60 -45.18 -28.01
CA PRO A 163 -17.32 -45.67 -28.50
C PRO A 163 -17.01 -45.26 -29.96
N GLU A 164 -17.99 -44.73 -30.71
CA GLU A 164 -17.77 -44.22 -32.06
C GLU A 164 -17.23 -42.79 -32.11
N CYS A 165 -17.41 -41.99 -31.06
CA CYS A 165 -16.89 -40.60 -31.03
C CYS A 165 -15.37 -40.51 -30.91
N PHE A 166 -14.68 -41.60 -30.57
CA PHE A 166 -13.21 -41.66 -30.45
C PHE A 166 -12.50 -42.28 -31.66
N LYS A 167 -13.23 -42.66 -32.73
CA LYS A 167 -12.67 -43.33 -33.91
C LYS A 167 -12.36 -42.40 -35.09
N ALA A 168 -12.28 -41.09 -34.86
CA ALA A 168 -11.95 -40.13 -35.91
C ALA A 168 -10.58 -39.46 -35.69
N GLU A 169 -9.51 -40.26 -35.60
CA GLU A 169 -8.16 -39.84 -36.04
C GLU A 169 -7.20 -41.04 -36.06
N VAL A 170 -7.38 -41.94 -37.01
CA VAL A 170 -6.24 -42.72 -37.55
C VAL A 170 -6.36 -42.66 -39.06
N ASN A 171 -5.65 -41.70 -39.66
CA ASN A 171 -5.40 -41.69 -41.09
C ASN A 171 -3.99 -42.25 -41.31
N PRO A 172 -3.82 -43.50 -41.80
CA PRO A 172 -2.54 -43.96 -42.26
C PRO A 172 -2.38 -43.56 -43.72
N ALA A 173 -1.45 -42.65 -43.98
CA ALA A 173 -0.87 -42.49 -45.31
C ALA A 173 -0.18 -43.80 -45.71
N SER A 174 -0.62 -44.44 -46.81
CA SER A 174 0.23 -45.16 -47.79
C SER A 174 -0.62 -45.95 -48.80
N HIS A 175 -0.70 -45.47 -50.05
CA HIS A 175 -0.08 -46.09 -51.23
C HIS A 175 -0.36 -45.29 -52.50
#